data_AF-U4LUX9-F1
#
_entry.id   AF-U4LUX9-F1
#
_cell.length_a   1.000
_cell.length_b   1.000
_cell.length_c   1.000
_cell.angle_alpha   90.00
_cell.angle_beta   90.00
_cell.angle_gamma   90.00
#
_symmetry.space_group_name_H-M   'P 1'
#
loop_
_entity.id
_entity.type
_entity.pdbx_description
1 polymer ?
#
loop_
_entity_poly.entity_id
_entity_poly.type
_entity_poly.pdbx_seq_one_letter_code
_entity_poly.pdbx_strand_id
1 'polypeptide(L)'
;MTDLEEVLDRLGLLQYLGRLNDEGFDKWETVLDITEQDLATLNFKLGHRRILQREIASARGYLASQALPINQHLPTTDEFEQTPQEEKTSPKVSRSADSVPKLPSTGTTPTKGTSTGKRKYRRHPKVDENAPEKPPSAYVMFANNVRDSLKGQPLSFTDIAKLVGERWKVLAPEHKQSYEHEAQIAKERFNAELEEYKKTDQYRQYLEYLTEFRKKTIRLPEAEVE
;
A
#
# COMPACT_ATOMS: atom_id res chain seq x y z
N MET A 1 -0.04 -29.30 -33.34
CA MET A 1 1.17 -28.64 -32.82
C MET A 1 0.80 -27.18 -32.64
N THR A 2 0.82 -26.65 -31.43
CA THR A 2 0.53 -25.23 -31.17
C THR A 2 1.74 -24.41 -31.56
N ASP A 3 1.55 -23.38 -32.40
CA ASP A 3 2.64 -22.50 -32.78
C ASP A 3 3.03 -21.58 -31.61
N LEU A 4 4.32 -21.37 -31.40
CA LEU A 4 4.83 -20.51 -30.32
C LEU A 4 4.36 -19.06 -30.54
N GLU A 5 4.36 -18.61 -31.79
CA GLU A 5 3.93 -17.26 -32.15
C GLU A 5 2.45 -17.04 -31.78
N GLU A 6 1.57 -17.98 -32.11
CA GLU A 6 0.14 -17.92 -31.76
C GLU A 6 -0.11 -17.86 -30.25
N VAL A 7 0.68 -18.61 -29.46
CA VAL A 7 0.54 -18.61 -27.99
C VAL A 7 1.02 -17.28 -27.42
N LEU A 8 2.15 -16.75 -27.88
CA LEU A 8 2.64 -15.45 -27.41
C LEU A 8 1.72 -14.30 -27.84
N ASP A 9 1.11 -14.35 -29.03
CA ASP A 9 0.12 -13.36 -29.46
C ASP A 9 -1.12 -13.36 -28.57
N ARG A 10 -1.68 -14.54 -28.30
CA ARG A 10 -2.82 -14.69 -27.37
C ARG A 10 -2.53 -14.10 -25.98
N LEU A 11 -1.29 -14.21 -25.51
CA LEU A 11 -0.87 -13.69 -24.20
C LEU A 11 -0.43 -12.21 -24.24
N GLY A 12 -0.35 -11.59 -25.42
CA GLY A 12 0.17 -10.23 -25.60
C GLY A 12 1.69 -10.12 -25.36
N LEU A 13 2.43 -11.20 -25.66
CA LEU A 13 3.85 -11.37 -25.39
C LEU A 13 4.73 -11.49 -26.65
N LEU A 14 4.20 -11.18 -27.85
CA LEU A 14 4.95 -11.26 -29.12
C LEU A 14 6.28 -10.49 -29.12
N GLN A 15 6.37 -9.40 -28.35
CA GLN A 15 7.60 -8.62 -28.17
C GLN A 15 8.79 -9.42 -27.57
N TYR A 16 8.56 -10.65 -27.13
CA TYR A 16 9.59 -11.56 -26.63
C TYR A 16 9.94 -12.69 -27.61
N LEU A 17 9.19 -12.86 -28.70
CA LEU A 17 9.38 -13.94 -29.66
C LEU A 17 10.81 -13.96 -30.23
N GLY A 18 11.33 -12.81 -30.65
CA GLY A 18 12.70 -12.70 -31.15
C GLY A 18 13.75 -13.17 -30.12
N ARG A 19 13.61 -12.74 -28.86
CA ARG A 19 14.53 -13.15 -27.78
C ARG A 19 14.45 -14.63 -27.43
N LEU A 20 13.27 -15.22 -27.57
CA LEU A 20 13.09 -16.66 -27.37
C LEU A 20 13.74 -17.44 -28.52
N ASN A 21 13.50 -17.02 -29.77
CA ASN A 21 14.10 -17.64 -30.95
C ASN A 21 15.62 -17.55 -30.96
N ASP A 22 16.18 -16.39 -30.60
CA ASP A 22 17.64 -16.16 -30.53
C ASP A 22 18.33 -17.11 -29.53
N GLU A 23 17.60 -17.53 -28.49
CA GLU A 23 18.09 -18.37 -27.39
C GLU A 23 17.64 -19.84 -27.55
N GLY A 24 17.13 -20.21 -28.72
CA GLY A 24 16.78 -21.59 -29.08
C GLY A 24 15.42 -22.06 -28.56
N PHE A 25 14.58 -21.16 -28.05
CA PHE A 25 13.19 -21.44 -27.68
C PHE A 25 12.26 -21.12 -28.87
N ASP A 26 12.45 -21.82 -29.97
CA ASP A 26 11.74 -21.59 -31.25
C ASP A 26 10.38 -22.29 -31.32
N LYS A 27 10.07 -23.17 -30.37
CA LYS A 27 8.83 -23.98 -30.35
C LYS A 27 8.16 -23.96 -29.00
N TRP A 28 6.84 -24.08 -28.99
CA TRP A 28 6.06 -24.14 -27.75
C TRP A 28 6.53 -25.25 -26.81
N GLU A 29 6.90 -26.41 -27.35
CA GLU A 29 7.42 -27.55 -26.58
C GLU A 29 8.69 -27.20 -25.80
N THR A 30 9.63 -26.46 -26.41
CA THR A 30 10.85 -26.00 -25.73
C THR A 30 10.58 -24.95 -24.66
N VAL A 31 9.56 -24.11 -24.88
CA VAL A 31 9.13 -23.08 -23.92
C VAL A 31 8.43 -23.68 -22.70
N LEU A 32 7.84 -24.88 -22.80
CA LEU A 32 7.26 -25.54 -21.62
C LEU A 32 8.31 -25.78 -20.53
N ASP A 33 9.57 -26.02 -20.91
CA ASP A 33 10.65 -26.36 -19.98
C ASP A 33 11.48 -25.15 -19.52
N ILE A 34 11.16 -23.94 -19.98
CA ILE A 34 11.85 -22.72 -19.58
C ILE A 34 11.69 -22.44 -18.08
N THR A 35 12.80 -22.14 -17.39
CA THR A 35 12.75 -21.86 -15.95
C THR A 35 12.43 -20.38 -15.66
N GLU A 36 12.07 -20.07 -14.41
CA GLU A 36 11.89 -18.67 -14.00
C GLU A 36 13.17 -17.83 -14.15
N GLN A 37 14.32 -18.46 -13.89
CA GLN A 37 15.62 -17.81 -13.98
C GLN A 37 15.97 -17.47 -15.43
N ASP A 38 15.66 -18.37 -16.37
CA ASP A 38 15.88 -18.13 -17.80
C ASP A 38 15.03 -16.95 -18.26
N LEU A 39 13.74 -16.93 -17.93
CA LEU A 39 12.85 -15.80 -18.25
C LEU A 39 13.31 -14.48 -17.62
N ALA A 40 13.92 -14.51 -16.43
CA ALA A 40 14.51 -13.33 -15.82
C ALA A 40 15.75 -12.85 -16.61
N THR A 41 16.62 -13.76 -17.04
CA THR A 41 17.80 -13.48 -17.87
C THR A 41 17.41 -12.91 -19.25
N LEU A 42 16.32 -13.42 -19.84
CA LEU A 42 15.74 -12.91 -21.10
C LEU A 42 15.04 -11.54 -20.96
N ASN A 43 15.14 -10.89 -19.80
CA ASN A 43 14.53 -9.60 -19.50
C ASN A 43 13.00 -9.57 -19.66
N PHE A 44 12.32 -10.67 -19.31
CA PHE A 44 10.87 -10.63 -19.16
C PHE A 44 10.49 -9.85 -17.92
N LYS A 45 9.48 -8.98 -18.04
CA LYS A 45 8.90 -8.31 -16.86
C LYS A 45 8.23 -9.35 -15.97
N LEU A 46 8.27 -9.17 -14.64
CA LEU A 46 7.71 -10.13 -13.68
C LEU A 46 6.23 -10.48 -13.97
N GLY A 47 5.41 -9.52 -14.39
CA GLY A 47 4.03 -9.78 -14.79
C GLY A 47 3.92 -10.68 -16.02
N HIS A 48 4.76 -10.46 -17.03
CA HIS A 48 4.79 -11.25 -18.26
C HIS A 48 5.31 -12.67 -18.00
N ARG A 49 6.33 -12.82 -17.14
CA ARG A 49 6.80 -14.14 -16.68
C ARG A 49 5.66 -14.93 -16.04
N ARG A 50 4.87 -14.30 -15.18
CA ARG A 50 3.71 -14.95 -14.52
C ARG A 50 2.63 -15.35 -15.51
N ILE A 51 2.37 -14.54 -16.54
CA ILE A 51 1.39 -14.85 -17.58
C ILE A 51 1.84 -16.08 -18.38
N LEU A 52 3.10 -16.10 -18.82
CA LEU A 52 3.66 -17.23 -19.57
C LEU A 52 3.73 -18.50 -18.70
N GLN A 53 4.19 -18.39 -17.45
CA GLN A 53 4.20 -19.52 -16.50
C GLN A 53 2.78 -20.05 -16.21
N ARG A 54 1.77 -19.18 -16.17
CA ARG A 54 0.37 -19.58 -16.02
C ARG A 54 -0.10 -20.39 -17.22
N GLU A 55 0.28 -19.98 -18.43
CA GLU A 55 -0.03 -20.70 -19.66
C GLU A 55 0.69 -22.05 -19.75
N ILE A 56 1.99 -22.08 -19.43
CA ILE A 56 2.79 -23.31 -19.37
C ILE A 56 2.18 -24.29 -18.37
N ALA A 57 1.79 -23.82 -17.20
CA ALA A 57 1.12 -24.65 -16.20
C ALA A 57 -0.24 -25.16 -16.69
N SER A 58 -1.03 -24.32 -17.36
CA SER A 58 -2.29 -24.73 -17.97
C SER A 58 -2.09 -25.81 -19.04
N ALA A 59 -1.07 -25.67 -19.89
CA ALA A 59 -0.68 -26.67 -20.89
C ALA A 59 -0.21 -27.99 -20.26
N ARG A 60 0.38 -27.93 -19.05
CA ARG A 60 0.74 -29.09 -18.22
C ARG A 60 -0.45 -29.65 -17.40
N GLY A 61 -1.67 -29.14 -17.60
CA GLY A 61 -2.89 -29.65 -16.97
C GLY A 61 -3.23 -29.03 -15.61
N TYR A 62 -2.53 -27.97 -15.16
CA TYR A 62 -2.86 -27.27 -13.92
C TYR A 62 -4.02 -26.28 -14.11
N LEU A 63 -5.10 -26.47 -13.35
CA LEU A 63 -6.30 -25.63 -13.42
C LEU A 63 -6.02 -24.16 -13.10
N ALA A 64 -6.56 -23.24 -13.92
CA ALA A 64 -6.46 -21.78 -13.81
C ALA A 64 -6.70 -21.23 -12.38
N SER A 65 -7.54 -21.90 -11.60
CA SER A 65 -7.92 -21.53 -10.24
C SER A 65 -6.91 -21.95 -9.15
N GLN A 66 -6.01 -22.89 -9.43
CA GLN A 66 -5.05 -23.41 -8.45
C GLN A 66 -3.78 -22.55 -8.40
N ALA A 67 -3.25 -22.30 -7.20
CA ALA A 67 -1.98 -21.62 -7.02
C ALA A 67 -0.83 -22.50 -7.52
N LEU A 68 0.11 -21.93 -8.28
CA LEU A 68 1.30 -22.66 -8.71
C LEU A 68 2.24 -22.84 -7.50
N PRO A 69 2.83 -24.03 -7.30
CA PRO A 69 3.82 -24.25 -6.26
C PRO A 69 5.03 -23.34 -6.50
N ILE A 70 5.45 -22.64 -5.45
CA ILE A 70 6.73 -21.91 -5.45
C ILE A 70 7.82 -22.97 -5.37
N ASN A 71 8.61 -23.12 -6.44
CA ASN A 71 9.83 -23.93 -6.39
C ASN A 71 10.82 -23.21 -5.46
N GLN A 72 10.91 -23.70 -4.22
CA GLN A 72 11.98 -23.36 -3.28
C GLN A 72 13.27 -23.97 -3.81
N HIS A 73 14.14 -23.16 -4.41
CA HIS A 73 15.55 -23.48 -4.46
C HIS A 73 16.36 -22.31 -3.94
N LEU A 74 16.53 -22.27 -2.62
CA LEU A 74 17.59 -21.52 -1.96
C LEU A 74 18.54 -22.56 -1.36
N PRO A 75 19.83 -22.57 -1.72
CA PRO A 75 20.78 -23.52 -1.17
C PRO A 75 20.99 -23.21 0.32
N THR A 76 20.83 -24.24 1.14
CA THR A 76 21.09 -24.24 2.58
C THR A 76 22.57 -23.94 2.83
N THR A 77 22.87 -22.74 3.31
CA THR A 77 24.07 -22.47 4.10
C THR A 77 23.73 -22.79 5.55
N ASP A 78 24.31 -23.85 6.08
CA ASP A 78 24.42 -24.10 7.52
C ASP A 78 25.91 -24.06 7.90
N GLU A 79 26.17 -23.75 9.17
CA GLU A 79 27.46 -23.45 9.82
C GLU A 79 27.90 -21.97 9.77
N PHE A 80 27.59 -21.19 10.82
CA PHE A 80 28.51 -20.98 11.97
C PHE A 80 27.98 -19.97 13.03
N GLU A 81 27.93 -20.45 14.28
CA GLU A 81 28.00 -19.82 15.63
C GLU A 81 27.26 -18.51 16.05
N GLN A 82 26.33 -18.67 17.02
CA GLN A 82 26.30 -18.16 18.43
C GLN A 82 27.16 -16.91 18.77
N THR A 83 26.81 -15.88 19.58
CA THR A 83 25.87 -15.51 20.69
C THR A 83 26.16 -14.00 21.03
N PRO A 84 25.80 -13.36 22.17
CA PRO A 84 24.49 -13.03 22.77
C PRO A 84 24.30 -11.53 23.22
N GLN A 85 23.03 -11.14 23.41
CA GLN A 85 22.40 -10.19 24.38
C GLN A 85 22.91 -8.74 24.63
N GLU A 86 21.97 -7.78 24.67
CA GLU A 86 21.79 -6.85 25.81
C GLU A 86 20.41 -6.12 25.82
N GLU A 87 19.79 -6.06 27.00
CA GLU A 87 18.54 -5.36 27.34
C GLU A 87 18.72 -3.84 27.42
N LYS A 88 17.69 -3.04 27.07
CA LYS A 88 17.37 -1.79 27.81
C LYS A 88 15.87 -1.51 27.87
N THR A 89 15.43 -1.32 29.11
CA THR A 89 14.07 -1.02 29.56
C THR A 89 13.83 0.49 29.71
N SER A 90 12.54 0.84 29.86
CA SER A 90 11.97 2.04 30.53
C SER A 90 11.44 3.18 29.63
N PRO A 91 10.60 4.10 30.15
CA PRO A 91 9.18 3.88 30.47
C PRO A 91 8.27 4.96 29.84
N LYS A 92 6.95 4.75 29.72
CA LYS A 92 6.03 5.83 29.32
C LYS A 92 4.86 5.99 30.28
N VAL A 93 4.91 7.11 31.00
CA VAL A 93 3.92 7.66 31.93
C VAL A 93 2.68 8.15 31.15
N SER A 94 1.55 7.97 31.81
CA SER A 94 0.19 8.36 31.47
C SER A 94 -0.03 9.87 31.38
N ARG A 95 -1.00 10.30 30.56
CA ARG A 95 -1.86 11.48 30.81
C ARG A 95 -3.15 11.40 29.98
N SER A 96 -4.19 11.96 30.59
CA SER A 96 -5.61 11.62 30.42
C SER A 96 -6.37 12.55 29.45
N ALA A 97 -7.45 11.98 28.90
CA ALA A 97 -8.74 12.50 28.42
C ALA A 97 -8.88 13.95 27.90
N ASP A 98 -9.47 14.07 26.69
CA ASP A 98 -10.72 14.82 26.56
C ASP A 98 -11.59 14.33 25.38
N SER A 99 -12.90 14.53 25.51
CA SER A 99 -13.97 13.71 24.90
C SER A 99 -14.51 14.24 23.56
N VAL A 100 -14.52 13.39 22.53
CA VAL A 100 -15.35 13.48 21.32
C VAL A 100 -16.04 12.12 21.14
N PRO A 101 -17.32 12.01 20.71
CA PRO A 101 -18.00 10.73 20.57
C PRO A 101 -17.25 9.81 19.58
N LYS A 102 -16.44 8.91 20.14
CA LYS A 102 -15.72 7.87 19.41
C LYS A 102 -16.72 6.75 19.13
N LEU A 103 -17.28 6.73 17.91
CA LEU A 103 -17.94 5.53 17.39
C LEU A 103 -16.93 4.35 17.47
N PRO A 104 -17.37 3.14 17.86
CA PRO A 104 -16.47 2.04 18.21
C PRO A 104 -15.58 1.68 17.01
N SER A 105 -14.29 1.92 17.19
CA SER A 105 -13.22 1.43 16.33
C SER A 105 -13.02 -0.04 16.67
N THR A 106 -13.62 -0.94 15.88
CA THR A 106 -13.21 -2.34 15.85
C THR A 106 -11.86 -2.44 15.12
N GLY A 107 -10.82 -1.97 15.79
CA GLY A 107 -9.43 -2.26 15.44
C GLY A 107 -9.13 -3.70 15.83
N THR A 108 -9.28 -4.62 14.90
CA THR A 108 -8.68 -5.95 15.03
C THR A 108 -7.17 -5.76 15.06
N THR A 109 -6.56 -5.96 16.22
CA THR A 109 -5.12 -6.11 16.40
C THR A 109 -4.59 -7.21 15.48
N PRO A 110 -3.45 -7.05 14.78
CA PRO A 110 -2.91 -8.10 13.94
C PRO A 110 -2.28 -9.16 14.83
N THR A 111 -3.04 -10.19 15.18
CA THR A 111 -2.48 -11.42 15.72
C THR A 111 -1.54 -11.99 14.66
N LYS A 112 -0.28 -12.20 15.05
CA LYS A 112 0.80 -12.73 14.19
C LYS A 112 0.50 -14.20 13.88
N GLY A 113 -0.40 -14.43 12.93
CA GLY A 113 -0.77 -15.74 12.41
C GLY A 113 -0.25 -15.89 10.98
N THR A 114 0.62 -16.87 10.79
CA THR A 114 1.05 -17.39 9.48
C THR A 114 -0.19 -17.80 8.67
N SER A 115 -0.65 -16.91 7.79
CA SER A 115 -1.62 -17.27 6.76
C SER A 115 -1.13 -16.72 5.43
N THR A 116 -0.89 -17.64 4.50
CA THR A 116 -0.56 -17.40 3.09
C THR A 116 -1.78 -16.89 2.31
N GLY A 117 -2.63 -16.09 2.94
CA GLY A 117 -3.81 -15.49 2.33
C GLY A 117 -3.46 -14.25 1.54
N LYS A 118 -3.91 -14.18 0.28
CA LYS A 118 -3.86 -12.95 -0.52
C LYS A 118 -4.53 -11.82 0.28
N ARG A 119 -3.89 -10.64 0.37
CA ARG A 119 -4.44 -9.47 1.07
C ARG A 119 -5.84 -9.15 0.53
N LYS A 120 -6.86 -9.18 1.38
CA LYS A 120 -8.23 -8.78 1.01
C LYS A 120 -8.28 -7.27 0.87
N TYR A 121 -8.36 -6.76 -0.36
CA TYR A 121 -8.55 -5.34 -0.63
C TYR A 121 -9.94 -4.92 -0.14
N ARG A 122 -9.99 -4.06 0.88
CA ARG A 122 -11.23 -3.45 1.36
C ARG A 122 -11.36 -2.08 0.70
N ARG A 123 -12.55 -1.79 0.15
CA ARG A 123 -12.85 -0.46 -0.38
C ARG A 123 -12.94 0.54 0.77
N HIS A 124 -12.52 1.78 0.52
CA HIS A 124 -12.69 2.90 1.45
C HIS A 124 -13.97 3.70 1.11
N PRO A 125 -14.64 4.33 2.10
CA PRO A 125 -15.75 5.24 1.82
C PRO A 125 -15.29 6.43 0.98
N LYS A 126 -16.20 7.00 0.19
CA LYS A 126 -15.98 8.25 -0.55
C LYS A 126 -15.81 9.40 0.44
N VAL A 127 -14.98 10.37 0.07
CA VAL A 127 -14.83 11.64 0.79
C VAL A 127 -16.07 12.50 0.51
N ASP A 128 -16.54 13.26 1.50
CA ASP A 128 -17.57 14.26 1.30
C ASP A 128 -16.96 15.57 0.80
N GLU A 129 -17.49 16.10 -0.31
CA GLU A 129 -17.07 17.37 -0.91
C GLU A 129 -17.57 18.59 -0.14
N ASN A 130 -18.65 18.45 0.65
CA ASN A 130 -19.25 19.55 1.40
C ASN A 130 -18.71 19.67 2.83
N ALA A 131 -17.98 18.66 3.31
CA ALA A 131 -17.38 18.71 4.63
C ALA A 131 -16.22 19.71 4.65
N PRO A 132 -16.09 20.54 5.70
CA PRO A 132 -14.95 21.43 5.82
C PRO A 132 -13.64 20.63 5.80
N GLU A 133 -12.60 21.20 5.22
CA GLU A 133 -11.30 20.54 5.13
C GLU A 133 -10.56 20.60 6.47
N LYS A 134 -9.88 19.52 6.83
CA LYS A 134 -9.10 19.48 8.09
C LYS A 134 -7.95 20.47 8.00
N PRO A 135 -7.79 21.38 8.98
CA PRO A 135 -6.73 22.37 8.95
C PRO A 135 -5.36 21.71 9.14
N PRO A 136 -4.31 22.28 8.53
CA PRO A 136 -2.95 21.77 8.71
C PRO A 136 -2.47 21.99 10.15
N SER A 137 -1.73 21.02 10.67
CA SER A 137 -1.02 21.16 11.95
C SER A 137 0.15 22.15 11.83
N ALA A 138 0.61 22.71 12.95
CA ALA A 138 1.79 23.58 13.03
C ALA A 138 3.00 23.04 12.25
N TYR A 139 3.30 21.75 12.40
CA TYR A 139 4.37 21.10 11.64
C TYR A 139 4.09 21.07 10.14
N VAL A 140 2.84 20.85 9.73
CA VAL A 140 2.45 20.80 8.31
C VAL A 140 2.52 22.18 7.69
N MET A 141 2.07 23.22 8.40
CA MET A 141 2.21 24.62 7.99
C MET A 141 3.69 24.98 7.76
N PHE A 142 4.55 24.66 8.74
CA PHE A 142 5.99 24.83 8.62
C PHE A 142 6.58 24.02 7.46
N ALA A 143 6.20 22.74 7.32
CA ALA A 143 6.68 21.86 6.27
C ALA A 143 6.31 22.40 4.88
N ASN A 144 5.11 22.96 4.71
CA ASN A 144 4.67 23.57 3.47
C ASN A 144 5.50 24.83 3.17
N ASN A 145 5.70 25.73 4.13
CA ASN A 145 6.57 26.90 3.96
C ASN A 145 8.01 26.51 3.55
N VAL A 146 8.57 25.48 4.19
CA VAL A 146 9.92 25.00 3.83
C VAL A 146 9.93 24.36 2.45
N ARG A 147 8.93 23.55 2.10
CA ARG A 147 8.80 22.97 0.75
C ARG A 147 8.68 24.04 -0.32
N ASP A 148 7.92 25.10 -0.06
CA ASP A 148 7.77 26.23 -0.98
C ASP A 148 9.08 26.99 -1.14
N SER A 149 9.87 27.16 -0.06
CA SER A 149 11.21 27.76 -0.14
C SER A 149 12.23 26.93 -0.93
N LEU A 150 11.99 25.62 -1.04
CA LEU A 150 12.85 24.67 -1.76
C LEU A 150 12.30 24.32 -3.14
N LYS A 151 11.19 24.93 -3.54
CA LYS A 151 10.56 24.70 -4.83
C LYS A 151 11.52 25.14 -5.94
N GLY A 152 11.79 24.25 -6.88
CA GLY A 152 12.72 24.49 -7.99
C GLY A 152 14.15 23.97 -7.76
N GLN A 153 14.47 23.47 -6.57
CA GLN A 153 15.72 22.75 -6.34
C GLN A 153 15.58 21.29 -6.82
N PRO A 154 16.64 20.68 -7.42
CA PRO A 154 16.63 19.28 -7.87
C PRO A 154 16.78 18.30 -6.69
N LEU A 155 15.99 18.48 -5.63
CA LEU A 155 15.98 17.62 -4.44
C LEU A 155 14.86 16.60 -4.55
N SER A 156 15.14 15.36 -4.14
CA SER A 156 14.10 14.34 -4.02
C SER A 156 13.11 14.72 -2.92
N PHE A 157 11.84 14.30 -3.06
CA PHE A 157 10.84 14.42 -2.01
C PHE A 157 11.34 13.87 -0.67
N THR A 158 12.08 12.76 -0.70
CA THR A 158 12.67 12.14 0.50
C THR A 158 13.68 13.06 1.17
N ASP A 159 14.50 13.75 0.40
CA ASP A 159 15.54 14.64 0.93
C ASP A 159 14.91 15.92 1.50
N ILE A 160 13.89 16.46 0.83
CA ILE A 160 13.09 17.58 1.34
C ILE A 160 12.43 17.19 2.66
N ALA A 161 11.84 15.98 2.76
CA ALA A 161 11.21 15.51 3.99
C ALA A 161 12.20 15.38 5.16
N LYS A 162 13.43 14.90 4.90
CA LYS A 162 14.50 14.85 5.91
C LYS A 162 14.87 16.26 6.39
N LEU A 163 15.12 17.17 5.45
CA LEU A 163 15.51 18.54 5.75
C LEU A 163 14.44 19.30 6.54
N VAL A 164 13.16 19.14 6.19
CA VAL A 164 12.03 19.70 6.95
C VAL A 164 12.03 19.18 8.38
N GLY A 165 12.21 17.86 8.57
CA GLY A 165 12.23 17.24 9.89
C GLY A 165 13.39 17.76 10.76
N GLU A 166 14.58 17.93 10.17
CA GLU A 166 15.75 18.50 10.85
C GLU A 166 15.52 19.96 11.24
N ARG A 167 15.05 20.78 10.30
CA ARG A 167 14.78 22.20 10.57
C ARG A 167 13.72 22.39 11.65
N TRP A 168 12.68 21.55 11.70
CA TRP A 168 11.67 21.62 12.76
C TRP A 168 12.22 21.26 14.14
N LYS A 169 13.15 20.29 14.22
CA LYS A 169 13.77 19.89 15.50
C LYS A 169 14.66 20.99 16.09
N VAL A 170 15.34 21.74 15.22
CA VAL A 170 16.27 22.81 15.62
C VAL A 170 15.58 24.19 15.66
N LEU A 171 14.32 24.28 15.21
CA LEU A 171 13.55 25.52 15.19
C LEU A 171 13.44 26.11 16.60
N ALA A 172 13.68 27.42 16.71
CA ALA A 172 13.54 28.14 17.98
C ALA A 172 12.12 27.99 18.54
N PRO A 173 11.97 27.88 19.87
CA PRO A 173 10.67 27.66 20.50
C PRO A 173 9.67 28.78 20.20
N GLU A 174 10.13 30.03 20.05
CA GLU A 174 9.30 31.19 19.71
C GLU A 174 8.66 31.04 18.31
N HIS A 175 9.45 30.67 17.31
CA HIS A 175 8.93 30.42 15.96
C HIS A 175 8.00 29.21 15.94
N LYS A 176 8.34 28.16 16.69
CA LYS A 176 7.48 26.98 16.83
C LYS A 176 6.13 27.33 17.46
N GLN A 177 6.12 28.17 18.50
CA GLN A 177 4.90 28.66 19.15
C GLN A 177 4.04 29.49 18.20
N SER A 178 4.62 30.31 17.32
CA SER A 178 3.86 31.03 16.29
C SER A 178 3.06 30.06 15.41
N TYR A 179 3.71 29.01 14.92
CA TYR A 179 3.04 27.97 14.13
C TYR A 179 1.98 27.19 14.93
N GLU A 180 2.24 26.93 16.21
CA GLU A 180 1.26 26.28 17.11
C GLU A 180 0.03 27.16 17.33
N HIS A 181 0.22 28.47 17.49
CA HIS A 181 -0.86 29.43 17.64
C HIS A 181 -1.70 29.56 16.35
N GLU A 182 -1.06 29.69 15.18
CA GLU A 182 -1.75 29.70 13.89
C GLU A 182 -2.54 28.41 13.63
N ALA A 183 -1.95 27.25 13.94
CA ALA A 183 -2.63 25.97 13.83
C ALA A 183 -3.82 25.84 14.79
N GLN A 184 -3.71 26.42 15.99
CA GLN A 184 -4.79 26.43 16.97
C GLN A 184 -5.96 27.30 16.49
N ILE A 185 -5.69 28.50 15.95
CA ILE A 185 -6.73 29.36 15.36
C ILE A 185 -7.41 28.65 14.18
N ALA A 186 -6.64 28.04 13.28
CA ALA A 186 -7.19 27.30 12.15
C ALA A 186 -8.07 26.11 12.59
N LYS A 187 -7.66 25.41 13.66
CA LYS A 187 -8.43 24.34 14.29
C LYS A 187 -9.74 24.84 14.91
N GLU A 188 -9.72 25.97 15.60
CA GLU A 188 -10.92 26.57 16.18
C GLU A 188 -11.91 26.99 15.09
N ARG A 189 -11.43 27.60 14.00
CA ARG A 189 -12.27 27.95 12.85
C ARG A 189 -12.91 26.72 12.21
N PHE A 190 -12.10 25.68 11.97
CA PHE A 190 -12.60 24.42 11.43
C PHE A 190 -13.65 23.78 12.34
N ASN A 191 -13.46 23.81 13.66
CA ASN A 191 -14.43 23.25 14.59
C ASN A 191 -15.77 23.99 14.50
N ALA A 192 -15.77 25.32 14.42
CA ALA A 192 -16.98 26.12 14.24
C ALA A 192 -17.68 25.81 12.90
N GLU A 193 -16.92 25.74 11.80
CA GLU A 193 -17.45 25.37 10.47
C GLU A 193 -18.03 23.94 10.48
N LEU A 194 -17.35 23.00 11.15
CA LEU A 194 -17.79 21.62 11.28
C LEU A 194 -19.07 21.50 12.11
N GLU A 195 -19.21 22.29 13.17
CA GLU A 195 -20.44 22.34 13.98
C GLU A 195 -21.64 22.85 13.17
N GLU A 196 -21.42 23.83 12.29
CA GLU A 196 -22.46 24.32 11.40
C GLU A 196 -22.80 23.29 10.32
N TYR A 197 -21.78 22.72 9.68
CA TYR A 197 -21.95 21.67 8.68
C TYR A 197 -22.70 20.45 9.24
N LYS A 198 -22.47 20.06 10.51
CA LYS A 198 -23.22 18.97 11.16
C LYS A 198 -24.73 19.20 11.26
N LYS A 199 -25.19 20.46 11.21
CA LYS A 199 -26.64 20.79 11.26
C LYS A 199 -27.28 20.70 9.88
N THR A 200 -26.50 20.74 8.80
CA THR A 200 -27.00 20.72 7.43
C THR A 200 -27.55 19.36 7.01
N ASP A 201 -28.44 19.35 6.02
CA ASP A 201 -28.96 18.11 5.44
C ASP A 201 -27.91 17.31 4.67
N GLN A 202 -26.87 17.98 4.15
CA GLN A 202 -25.75 17.34 3.46
C GLN A 202 -25.01 16.36 4.39
N TYR A 203 -24.76 16.77 5.63
CA TYR A 203 -24.14 15.89 6.63
C TYR A 203 -25.00 14.65 6.93
N ARG A 204 -26.34 14.80 6.96
CA ARG A 204 -27.26 13.67 7.18
C ARG A 204 -27.18 12.66 6.04
N GLN A 205 -27.22 13.13 4.80
CA GLN A 205 -27.08 12.28 3.62
C GLN A 205 -25.73 11.54 3.62
N TYR A 206 -24.65 12.22 4.00
CA TYR A 206 -23.34 11.60 4.10
C TYR A 206 -23.28 10.55 5.21
N LEU A 207 -23.91 10.78 6.36
CA LEU A 207 -24.03 9.77 7.41
C LEU A 207 -24.80 8.54 6.94
N GLU A 208 -25.91 8.71 6.23
CA GLU A 208 -26.65 7.59 5.63
C GLU A 208 -25.77 6.80 4.67
N TYR A 209 -25.06 7.48 3.76
CA TYR A 209 -24.07 6.85 2.87
C TYR A 209 -23.02 6.04 3.64
N LEU A 210 -22.45 6.58 4.72
CA LEU A 210 -21.47 5.87 5.54
C LEU A 210 -22.07 4.62 6.20
N THR A 211 -23.33 4.69 6.65
CA THR A 211 -24.02 3.52 7.23
C THR A 211 -24.26 2.43 6.19
N GLU A 212 -24.72 2.79 4.99
CA GLU A 212 -24.91 1.86 3.88
C GLU A 212 -23.59 1.25 3.42
N PHE A 213 -22.56 2.07 3.27
CA PHE A 213 -21.23 1.62 2.89
C PHE A 213 -20.68 0.61 3.89
N ARG A 214 -20.84 0.88 5.20
CA ARG A 214 -20.45 -0.06 6.26
C ARG A 214 -21.27 -1.34 6.20
N LYS A 215 -22.60 -1.27 6.05
CA LYS A 215 -23.46 -2.45 5.89
C LYS A 215 -23.01 -3.30 4.70
N LYS A 216 -22.80 -2.70 3.53
CA LYS A 216 -22.37 -3.39 2.30
C LYS A 216 -20.98 -4.02 2.41
N THR A 217 -20.05 -3.35 3.10
CA THR A 217 -18.68 -3.88 3.29
C THR A 217 -18.57 -4.93 4.39
N ILE A 218 -19.50 -4.94 5.37
CA ILE A 218 -19.56 -5.94 6.45
C ILE A 218 -20.40 -7.17 6.06
N ARG A 219 -21.40 -7.05 5.18
CA ARG A 219 -22.29 -8.16 4.78
C ARG A 219 -21.71 -9.12 3.71
N LEU A 220 -20.48 -8.89 3.26
CA LEU A 220 -19.75 -9.76 2.30
C LEU A 220 -18.76 -10.79 2.93
N PRO A 221 -19.13 -11.56 3.99
CA PRO A 221 -18.40 -12.78 4.30
C PRO A 221 -19.23 -14.07 4.33
N GLU A 222 -20.57 -14.07 4.23
CA GLU A 222 -21.37 -15.29 4.52
C GLU A 222 -22.57 -15.56 3.59
N ALA A 223 -22.50 -15.20 2.31
CA ALA A 223 -23.51 -15.65 1.35
C ALA A 223 -22.80 -16.11 0.07
N GLU A 224 -22.42 -17.39 0.05
CA GLU A 224 -22.36 -18.30 -1.09
C GLU A 224 -21.64 -19.59 -0.65
N VAL A 225 -22.36 -20.43 0.09
CA VAL A 225 -22.17 -21.88 0.08
C VAL A 225 -23.59 -22.45 0.03
N GLU A 226 -24.09 -22.67 -1.18
CA GLU A 226 -25.23 -23.53 -1.46
C GLU A 226 -24.74 -24.67 -2.36
#